data_AF-A0A2F0P2Q6-F1
#
_entry.id   AF-A0A2F0P2Q6-F1
#
_cell.length_a   1.000
_cell.length_b   1.000
_cell.length_c   1.000
_cell.angle_alpha   90.00
_cell.angle_beta   90.00
_cell.angle_gamma   90.00
#
_symmetry.space_group_name_H-M   'P 1'
#
loop_
_entity.id
_entity.type
_entity.pdbx_description
1 polymer ?
#
loop_
_entity_poly.entity_id
_entity_poly.type
_entity_poly.pdbx_seq_one_letter_code
_entity_poly.pdbx_strand_id
1 'polypeptide(L)'
;MREYLKDEKEFLMEASGIIADAGEKISHHIGGQYKRYADEIANNLRNFQGRTIRGYNDALATLNNIMSNPSMKVKQGDKDAIINAMRTVDAQDMANRFGHFGKFFKAADIVLKIEKIREKSIVGYETGNWAPLAYEVESMLLSGLAGAVALGFVTAVLSSFALPTLLATALAIAFSVAIAYGTSFIDAGFAERFNNEVVRPAH
;
A
#
# COMPACT_ATOMS: atom_id res chain seq x y z
N MET A 1 -7.93 14.86 22.27
CA MET A 1 -8.05 15.49 20.93
C MET A 1 -6.75 16.10 20.43
N ARG A 2 -6.11 17.07 21.12
CA ARG A 2 -4.84 17.66 20.63
C ARG A 2 -3.68 16.67 20.51
N GLU A 3 -3.55 15.76 21.47
CA GLU A 3 -2.52 14.71 21.48
C GLU A 3 -2.71 13.72 20.33
N TYR A 4 -3.92 13.19 20.15
CA TYR A 4 -4.28 12.33 19.01
C TYR A 4 -3.92 12.95 17.65
N LEU A 5 -4.25 14.23 17.42
CA LEU A 5 -3.94 14.90 16.15
C LEU A 5 -2.43 15.07 15.93
N LYS A 6 -1.66 15.25 17.01
CA LYS A 6 -0.19 15.30 16.94
C LYS A 6 0.37 13.92 16.57
N ASP A 7 -0.11 12.88 17.25
CA ASP A 7 0.31 11.50 17.00
C ASP A 7 -0.06 11.06 15.59
N GLU A 8 -1.27 11.39 15.12
CA GLU A 8 -1.73 11.14 13.76
C GLU A 8 -0.82 11.81 12.73
N LYS A 9 -0.47 13.08 12.95
CA LYS A 9 0.43 13.79 12.05
C LYS A 9 1.82 13.15 11.99
N GLU A 10 2.39 12.78 13.14
CA GLU A 10 3.70 12.12 13.19
C GLU A 10 3.67 10.75 12.50
N PHE A 11 2.62 9.95 12.75
CA PHE A 11 2.39 8.69 12.07
C PHE A 11 2.31 8.86 10.55
N LEU A 12 1.49 9.81 10.09
CA LEU A 12 1.31 10.06 8.66
C LEU A 12 2.59 10.58 8.02
N MET A 13 3.40 11.38 8.72
CA MET A 13 4.71 11.81 8.22
C MET A 13 5.65 10.62 8.02
N GLU A 14 5.71 9.69 8.97
CA GLU A 14 6.54 8.47 8.86
C GLU A 14 6.04 7.54 7.74
N ALA A 15 4.74 7.23 7.71
CA ALA A 15 4.14 6.41 6.66
C ALA A 15 4.39 6.99 5.26
N SER A 16 4.24 8.31 5.13
CA SER A 16 4.52 9.03 3.88
C SER A 16 6.00 9.00 3.51
N GLY A 17 6.90 9.03 4.50
CA GLY A 17 8.33 8.89 4.30
C GLY A 17 8.69 7.52 3.74
N ILE A 18 8.11 6.45 4.30
CA ILE A 18 8.31 5.07 3.83
C ILE A 18 7.84 4.91 2.38
N ILE A 19 6.65 5.42 2.05
CA ILE A 19 6.08 5.32 0.70
C ILE A 19 6.93 6.10 -0.31
N ALA A 20 7.36 7.32 0.04
CA ALA A 20 8.21 8.14 -0.83
C ALA A 20 9.61 7.52 -1.04
N ASP A 21 10.22 6.98 0.02
CA ASP A 21 11.52 6.29 -0.06
C ASP A 21 11.44 5.01 -0.91
N ALA A 22 10.35 4.23 -0.77
CA ALA A 22 10.08 3.11 -1.67
C ALA A 22 9.95 3.59 -3.13
N GLY A 23 9.18 4.66 -3.37
CA GLY A 23 9.03 5.28 -4.68
C GLY A 23 10.37 5.71 -5.29
N GLU A 24 11.22 6.38 -4.52
CA GLU A 24 12.57 6.77 -4.92
C GLU A 24 13.38 5.55 -5.34
N LYS A 25 13.57 4.58 -4.43
CA LYS A 25 14.41 3.39 -4.64
C LYS A 25 13.92 2.54 -5.82
N ILE A 26 12.62 2.27 -5.88
CA ILE A 26 12.04 1.37 -6.87
C ILE A 26 12.01 2.01 -8.26
N SER A 27 11.77 3.33 -8.35
CA SER A 27 11.67 4.01 -9.64
C SER A 27 12.95 3.97 -10.48
N HIS A 28 14.11 3.81 -9.86
CA HIS A 28 15.39 3.57 -10.56
C HIS A 28 15.37 2.28 -11.40
N HIS A 29 14.49 1.33 -11.07
CA HIS A 29 14.37 0.04 -11.76
C HIS A 29 13.18 -0.03 -12.73
N ILE A 30 12.11 0.72 -12.48
CA ILE A 30 10.84 0.58 -13.23
C ILE A 30 10.27 1.89 -13.80
N GLY A 31 10.98 3.01 -13.63
CA GLY A 31 10.68 4.30 -14.26
C GLY A 31 10.11 5.36 -13.30
N GLY A 32 10.35 6.63 -13.63
CA GLY A 32 10.05 7.78 -12.77
C GLY A 32 8.56 8.05 -12.50
N GLN A 33 7.65 7.52 -13.32
CA GLN A 33 6.21 7.68 -13.08
C GLN A 33 5.77 7.03 -11.77
N TYR A 34 6.36 5.90 -11.39
CA TYR A 34 6.08 5.23 -10.12
C TYR A 34 6.42 6.10 -8.91
N LYS A 35 7.57 6.77 -8.94
CA LYS A 35 7.96 7.73 -7.90
C LYS A 35 6.94 8.86 -7.79
N ARG A 36 6.52 9.43 -8.92
CA ARG A 36 5.55 10.53 -8.93
C ARG A 36 4.25 10.16 -8.20
N TYR A 37 3.70 8.98 -8.45
CA TYR A 37 2.49 8.51 -7.76
C TYR A 37 2.73 8.20 -6.28
N ALA A 38 3.89 7.63 -5.93
CA ALA A 38 4.28 7.43 -4.53
C ALA A 38 4.39 8.76 -3.76
N ASP A 39 5.00 9.77 -4.37
CA ASP A 39 5.13 11.12 -3.83
C ASP A 39 3.76 11.81 -3.69
N GLU A 40 2.86 11.65 -4.67
CA GLU A 40 1.49 12.15 -4.60
C GLU A 40 0.69 11.48 -3.46
N ILE A 41 0.83 10.16 -3.28
CA ILE A 41 0.22 9.45 -2.14
C ILE A 41 0.78 9.98 -0.81
N ALA A 42 2.11 10.06 -0.70
CA ALA A 42 2.79 10.57 0.49
C ALA A 42 2.35 12.01 0.82
N ASN A 43 2.21 12.87 -0.19
CA ASN A 43 1.73 14.24 0.02
C ASN A 43 0.25 14.30 0.41
N ASN A 44 -0.60 13.43 -0.13
CA ASN A 44 -1.99 13.35 0.31
C ASN A 44 -2.08 12.87 1.77
N LEU A 45 -1.31 11.86 2.17
CA LEU A 45 -1.28 11.36 3.54
C LEU A 45 -0.78 12.42 4.54
N ARG A 46 0.30 13.16 4.22
CA ARG A 46 0.79 14.27 5.06
C ARG A 46 -0.25 15.36 5.30
N ASN A 47 -1.15 15.57 4.33
CA ASN A 47 -2.17 16.61 4.35
C ASN A 47 -3.59 16.06 4.57
N PHE A 48 -3.72 14.83 5.08
CA PHE A 48 -5.01 14.15 5.19
C PHE A 48 -5.88 14.66 6.36
N GLN A 49 -5.34 15.52 7.22
CA GLN A 49 -6.07 16.05 8.38
C GLN A 49 -7.39 16.72 7.96
N GLY A 50 -8.51 16.23 8.49
CA GLY A 50 -9.85 16.71 8.17
C GLY A 50 -10.48 16.12 6.89
N ARG A 51 -9.82 15.17 6.24
CA ARG A 51 -10.36 14.38 5.12
C ARG A 51 -10.73 12.98 5.58
N THR A 52 -11.70 12.38 4.90
CA THR A 52 -12.06 10.97 5.06
C THR A 52 -11.55 10.18 3.87
N ILE A 53 -11.05 8.97 4.10
CA ILE A 53 -10.82 8.03 3.01
C ILE A 53 -12.15 7.64 2.37
N ARG A 54 -12.11 7.15 1.13
CA ARG A 54 -13.28 6.60 0.45
C ARG A 54 -13.78 5.35 1.18
N GLY A 55 -15.09 5.13 1.13
CA GLY A 55 -15.71 3.96 1.74
C GLY A 55 -15.25 2.65 1.08
N TYR A 56 -15.26 1.57 1.85
CA TYR A 56 -14.74 0.26 1.44
C TYR A 56 -15.25 -0.20 0.06
N ASN A 57 -16.56 -0.14 -0.20
CA ASN A 57 -17.13 -0.61 -1.46
C ASN A 57 -16.62 0.19 -2.68
N ASP A 58 -16.56 1.51 -2.56
CA ASP A 58 -16.11 2.40 -3.64
C ASP A 58 -14.61 2.26 -3.91
N ALA A 59 -13.82 2.16 -2.84
CA ALA A 59 -12.39 1.92 -2.92
C ALA A 59 -12.09 0.54 -3.53
N LEU A 60 -12.80 -0.52 -3.10
CA LEU A 60 -12.64 -1.86 -3.64
C LEU A 60 -13.05 -1.94 -5.11
N ALA A 61 -14.13 -1.29 -5.52
CA ALA A 61 -14.53 -1.24 -6.93
C ALA A 61 -13.44 -0.58 -7.79
N THR A 62 -12.87 0.52 -7.30
CA THR A 62 -11.77 1.24 -7.98
C THR A 62 -10.50 0.39 -8.05
N LEU A 63 -10.15 -0.27 -6.95
CA LEU A 63 -9.01 -1.17 -6.86
C LEU A 63 -9.16 -2.33 -7.84
N ASN A 64 -10.33 -2.99 -7.87
CA ASN A 64 -10.60 -4.10 -8.77
C ASN A 64 -10.51 -3.68 -10.23
N ASN A 65 -10.95 -2.46 -10.58
CA ASN A 65 -10.78 -1.93 -11.93
C ASN A 65 -9.30 -1.90 -12.34
N ILE A 66 -8.41 -1.40 -11.47
CA ILE A 66 -6.96 -1.43 -11.71
C ILE A 66 -6.43 -2.86 -11.81
N MET A 67 -6.77 -3.72 -10.84
CA MET A 67 -6.26 -5.09 -10.76
C MET A 67 -6.73 -5.99 -11.91
N SER A 68 -7.86 -5.66 -12.53
CA SER A 68 -8.40 -6.35 -13.71
C SER A 68 -7.74 -5.93 -15.02
N ASN A 69 -6.90 -4.89 -15.02
CA ASN A 69 -6.18 -4.45 -16.21
C ASN A 69 -5.27 -5.60 -16.72
N PRO A 70 -5.28 -5.93 -18.03
CA PRO A 70 -4.43 -6.97 -18.59
C PRO A 70 -2.94 -6.82 -18.26
N SER A 71 -2.43 -5.59 -18.11
CA SER A 71 -1.04 -5.32 -17.74
C SER A 71 -0.72 -5.64 -16.27
N MET A 72 -1.74 -5.79 -15.43
CA MET A 72 -1.62 -6.29 -14.05
C MET A 72 -1.65 -7.82 -13.97
N LYS A 73 -1.82 -8.53 -15.10
CA LYS A 73 -1.83 -10.00 -15.10
C LYS A 73 -0.45 -10.55 -14.72
N VAL A 74 -0.39 -11.14 -13.53
CA VAL A 74 0.85 -11.71 -12.99
C VAL A 74 1.10 -13.09 -13.57
N LYS A 75 2.23 -13.28 -14.26
CA LYS A 75 2.69 -14.60 -14.71
C LYS A 75 3.09 -15.45 -13.50
N GLN A 76 3.03 -16.77 -13.63
CA GLN A 76 3.33 -17.66 -12.51
C GLN A 76 4.73 -17.41 -11.91
N GLY A 77 5.76 -17.25 -12.76
CA GLY A 77 7.11 -16.95 -12.28
C GLY A 77 7.22 -15.63 -11.50
N ASP A 78 6.57 -14.56 -11.97
CA ASP A 78 6.53 -13.27 -11.24
C ASP A 78 5.74 -13.43 -9.93
N LYS A 79 4.63 -14.18 -9.96
CA LYS A 79 3.80 -14.47 -8.78
C LYS A 79 4.62 -15.18 -7.69
N ASP A 80 5.31 -16.25 -8.06
CA ASP A 80 6.15 -17.02 -7.13
C ASP A 80 7.28 -16.17 -6.57
N ALA A 81 7.91 -15.34 -7.40
CA ALA A 81 8.96 -14.41 -6.97
C ALA A 81 8.44 -13.39 -5.95
N ILE A 82 7.28 -12.77 -6.20
CA ILE A 82 6.67 -11.79 -5.28
C ILE A 82 6.27 -12.47 -3.96
N ILE A 83 5.63 -13.64 -4.01
CA ILE A 83 5.21 -14.37 -2.81
C ILE A 83 6.42 -14.80 -1.98
N ASN A 84 7.47 -15.33 -2.61
CA ASN A 84 8.69 -15.72 -1.92
C ASN A 84 9.38 -14.49 -1.31
N ALA A 85 9.47 -13.37 -2.04
CA ALA A 85 10.00 -12.12 -1.53
C ALA A 85 9.24 -11.65 -0.28
N MET A 86 7.90 -11.63 -0.29
CA MET A 86 7.10 -11.27 0.88
C MET A 86 7.36 -12.17 2.10
N ARG A 87 7.54 -13.47 1.88
CA ARG A 87 7.85 -14.46 2.94
C ARG A 87 9.25 -14.30 3.54
N THR A 88 10.20 -13.73 2.78
CA THR A 88 11.56 -13.47 3.29
C THR A 88 11.66 -12.23 4.19
N VAL A 89 10.68 -11.33 4.11
CA VAL A 89 10.65 -10.15 4.95
C VAL A 89 10.37 -10.56 6.40
N ASP A 90 11.19 -10.13 7.34
CA ASP A 90 10.92 -10.37 8.75
C ASP A 90 9.93 -9.30 9.27
N ALA A 91 8.79 -9.76 9.82
CA ALA A 91 7.73 -8.87 10.27
C ALA A 91 8.11 -8.10 11.55
N GLN A 92 8.97 -8.68 12.40
CA GLN A 92 9.49 -8.03 13.60
C GLN A 92 10.46 -6.91 13.22
N ASP A 93 11.38 -7.15 12.29
CA ASP A 93 12.31 -6.16 11.77
C ASP A 93 11.57 -5.02 11.08
N MET A 94 10.53 -5.31 10.29
CA MET A 94 9.69 -4.27 9.71
C MET A 94 8.96 -3.46 10.79
N ALA A 95 8.36 -4.13 11.79
CA ALA A 95 7.69 -3.43 12.90
C ALA A 95 8.65 -2.53 13.67
N ASN A 96 9.90 -2.97 13.89
CA ASN A 96 10.94 -2.19 14.56
C ASN A 96 11.34 -0.93 13.77
N ARG A 97 11.23 -0.97 12.44
CA ARG A 97 11.46 0.20 11.56
C ARG A 97 10.32 1.21 11.60
N PHE A 98 9.13 0.80 12.02
CA PHE A 98 7.94 1.65 12.14
C PHE A 98 7.85 2.28 13.54
N GLY A 99 8.94 2.93 13.97
CA GLY A 99 9.16 3.33 15.36
C GLY A 99 8.05 4.19 15.98
N HIS A 100 7.40 5.09 15.22
CA HIS A 100 6.30 5.91 15.75
C HIS A 100 4.91 5.31 15.53
N PHE A 101 4.81 4.17 14.84
CA PHE A 101 3.54 3.46 14.69
C PHE A 101 3.04 2.89 16.03
N GLY A 102 3.94 2.74 17.00
CA GLY A 102 3.67 2.32 18.38
C GLY A 102 2.65 3.16 19.15
N LYS A 103 2.28 4.35 18.63
CA LYS A 103 1.27 5.24 19.23
C LYS A 103 -0.17 4.82 18.91
N PHE A 104 -0.38 4.20 17.76
CA PHE A 104 -1.71 3.71 17.31
C PHE A 104 -1.86 2.20 17.43
N PHE A 105 -0.74 1.49 17.49
CA PHE A 105 -0.70 0.03 17.55
C PHE A 105 0.24 -0.39 18.66
N LYS A 106 -0.10 -1.42 19.44
CA LYS A 106 0.89 -2.05 20.32
C LYS A 106 1.95 -2.74 19.45
N ALA A 107 3.19 -2.84 19.91
CA ALA A 107 4.27 -3.44 19.14
C ALA A 107 3.94 -4.86 18.63
N ALA A 108 3.37 -5.72 19.48
CA ALA A 108 2.91 -7.05 19.08
C ALA A 108 1.75 -7.02 18.06
N ASP A 109 0.88 -6.02 18.13
CA ASP A 109 -0.22 -5.83 17.19
C ASP A 109 0.29 -5.40 15.80
N ILE A 110 1.40 -4.64 15.73
CA ILE A 110 2.02 -4.25 14.46
C ILE A 110 2.49 -5.48 13.69
N VAL A 111 3.23 -6.39 14.36
CA VAL A 111 3.72 -7.63 13.74
C VAL A 111 2.57 -8.47 13.20
N LEU A 112 1.52 -8.68 14.00
CA LEU A 112 0.33 -9.43 13.58
C LEU A 112 -0.38 -8.77 12.38
N LYS A 113 -0.44 -7.44 12.35
CA LYS A 113 -1.04 -6.71 11.22
C LYS A 113 -0.21 -6.81 9.95
N ILE A 114 1.13 -6.77 10.06
CA ILE A 114 2.04 -7.00 8.92
C ILE A 114 1.83 -8.41 8.35
N GLU A 115 1.75 -9.43 9.21
CA GLU A 115 1.50 -10.81 8.78
C GLU A 115 0.13 -10.96 8.11
N LYS A 116 -0.94 -10.36 8.66
CA LYS A 116 -2.26 -10.35 7.99
C LYS A 116 -2.24 -9.68 6.63
N ILE A 117 -1.53 -8.55 6.50
CA ILE A 117 -1.37 -7.87 5.21
C ILE A 117 -0.61 -8.76 4.24
N ARG A 118 0.46 -9.46 4.68
CA ARG A 118 1.18 -10.44 3.87
C ARG A 118 0.25 -11.57 3.40
N GLU A 119 -0.41 -12.25 4.32
CA GLU A 119 -1.31 -13.38 4.03
C GLU A 119 -2.39 -12.99 3.01
N LYS A 120 -3.01 -11.83 3.22
CA LYS A 120 -4.08 -11.35 2.34
C LYS A 120 -3.56 -10.79 1.01
N SER A 121 -2.33 -10.28 0.98
CA SER A 121 -1.63 -9.96 -0.27
C SER A 121 -1.37 -11.24 -1.07
N ILE A 122 -0.90 -12.31 -0.42
CA ILE A 122 -0.69 -13.63 -1.04
C ILE A 122 -2.00 -14.13 -1.65
N VAL A 123 -3.12 -14.07 -0.92
CA VAL A 123 -4.45 -14.41 -1.46
C VAL A 123 -4.77 -13.59 -2.72
N GLY A 124 -4.49 -12.28 -2.71
CA GLY A 124 -4.66 -11.41 -3.87
C GLY A 124 -3.83 -11.85 -5.08
N TYR A 125 -2.55 -12.17 -4.89
CA TYR A 125 -1.69 -12.67 -5.97
C TYR A 125 -2.09 -14.07 -6.46
N GLU A 126 -2.48 -14.97 -5.57
CA GLU A 126 -2.85 -16.33 -5.91
C GLU A 126 -4.18 -16.38 -6.66
N THR A 127 -5.18 -15.64 -6.18
CA THR A 127 -6.59 -15.80 -6.59
C THR A 127 -7.15 -14.62 -7.38
N GLY A 128 -6.47 -13.46 -7.38
CA GLY A 128 -7.02 -12.21 -7.88
C GLY A 128 -8.05 -11.54 -6.95
N ASN A 129 -8.38 -12.17 -5.81
CA ASN A 129 -9.32 -11.61 -4.85
C ASN A 129 -8.60 -10.68 -3.86
N TRP A 130 -8.70 -9.37 -4.10
CA TRP A 130 -8.09 -8.34 -3.25
C TRP A 130 -9.00 -7.84 -2.13
N ALA A 131 -10.27 -8.27 -2.08
CA ALA A 131 -11.23 -7.84 -1.06
C ALA A 131 -10.77 -8.13 0.38
N PRO A 132 -10.15 -9.29 0.70
CA PRO A 132 -9.66 -9.56 2.05
C PRO A 132 -8.63 -8.53 2.54
N LEU A 133 -7.74 -8.09 1.66
CA LEU A 133 -6.70 -7.10 1.97
C LEU A 133 -7.29 -5.69 2.04
N ALA A 134 -8.17 -5.31 1.12
CA ALA A 134 -8.91 -4.03 1.19
C ALA A 134 -9.70 -3.90 2.51
N TYR A 135 -10.24 -5.01 3.02
CA TYR A 135 -10.96 -5.03 4.29
C TYR A 135 -10.05 -4.79 5.50
N GLU A 136 -8.72 -4.93 5.40
CA GLU A 136 -7.83 -4.56 6.51
C GLU A 136 -7.80 -3.05 6.77
N VAL A 137 -8.04 -2.22 5.75
CA VAL A 137 -8.23 -0.78 5.96
C VAL A 137 -9.53 -0.58 6.78
N GLU A 138 -10.64 -1.11 6.28
CA GLU A 138 -11.96 -0.99 6.93
C GLU A 138 -11.97 -1.54 8.37
N SER A 139 -11.33 -2.69 8.61
CA SER A 139 -11.26 -3.30 9.93
C SER A 139 -10.58 -2.39 10.96
N MET A 140 -9.56 -1.63 10.53
CA MET A 140 -8.87 -0.65 11.35
C MET A 140 -9.75 0.56 11.64
N LEU A 141 -10.54 1.04 10.67
CA LEU A 141 -11.52 2.10 10.89
C LEU A 141 -12.57 1.67 11.91
N LEU A 142 -13.11 0.44 11.78
CA LEU A 142 -14.09 -0.12 12.72
C LEU A 142 -13.51 -0.29 14.13
N SER A 143 -12.19 -0.42 14.27
CA SER A 143 -11.49 -0.43 15.56
C SER A 143 -11.29 0.96 16.18
N GLY A 144 -11.74 2.03 15.50
CA GLY A 144 -11.66 3.42 15.97
C GLY A 144 -10.45 4.21 15.46
N LEU A 145 -9.66 3.67 14.52
CA LEU A 145 -8.55 4.41 13.92
C LEU A 145 -9.06 5.39 12.85
N ALA A 146 -8.41 6.54 12.73
CA ALA A 146 -8.64 7.44 11.62
C ALA A 146 -8.32 6.73 10.29
N GLY A 147 -9.13 6.98 9.27
CA GLY A 147 -8.96 6.32 7.97
C GLY A 147 -7.58 6.58 7.34
N ALA A 148 -7.02 7.77 7.57
CA ALA A 148 -5.67 8.11 7.13
C ALA A 148 -4.59 7.22 7.78
N VAL A 149 -4.72 6.94 9.09
CA VAL A 149 -3.80 6.07 9.82
C VAL A 149 -3.88 4.63 9.29
N ALA A 150 -5.09 4.11 9.11
CA ALA A 150 -5.31 2.78 8.55
C ALA A 150 -4.73 2.65 7.12
N LEU A 151 -5.03 3.62 6.24
CA LEU A 151 -4.53 3.62 4.87
C LEU A 151 -3.00 3.79 4.82
N GLY A 152 -2.46 4.71 5.62
CA GLY A 152 -1.02 4.96 5.71
C GLY A 152 -0.27 3.70 6.16
N PHE A 153 -0.80 2.99 7.17
CA PHE A 153 -0.24 1.72 7.63
C PHE A 153 -0.21 0.68 6.51
N VAL A 154 -1.36 0.38 5.89
CA VAL A 154 -1.47 -0.66 4.87
C VAL A 154 -0.59 -0.33 3.66
N THR A 155 -0.59 0.92 3.21
CA THR A 155 0.19 1.35 2.04
C THR A 155 1.70 1.31 2.32
N ALA A 156 2.14 1.68 3.53
CA ALA A 156 3.54 1.59 3.94
C ALA A 156 4.05 0.14 4.01
N VAL A 157 3.22 -0.79 4.53
CA VAL A 157 3.54 -2.22 4.55
C VAL A 157 3.65 -2.77 3.13
N LEU A 158 2.66 -2.49 2.27
CA LEU A 158 2.69 -2.95 0.88
C LEU A 158 3.90 -2.39 0.11
N SER A 159 4.24 -1.12 0.32
CA SER A 159 5.42 -0.50 -0.29
C SER A 159 6.70 -1.20 0.16
N SER A 160 6.75 -1.68 1.40
CA SER A 160 7.90 -2.41 1.96
C SER A 160 8.06 -3.83 1.40
N PHE A 161 7.01 -4.40 0.78
CA PHE A 161 7.08 -5.70 0.10
C PHE A 161 7.59 -5.62 -1.35
N ALA A 162 7.66 -4.43 -1.94
CA ALA A 162 8.20 -4.23 -3.27
C ALA A 162 9.74 -4.16 -3.22
N LEU A 163 10.37 -5.33 -3.10
CA LEU A 163 11.83 -5.43 -2.90
C LEU A 163 12.62 -5.21 -4.20
N PRO A 164 13.68 -4.37 -4.21
CA PRO A 164 14.52 -4.14 -5.38
C PRO A 164 15.22 -5.39 -5.95
N THR A 165 15.25 -6.50 -5.20
CA THR A 165 15.80 -7.80 -5.65
C THR A 165 14.89 -8.52 -6.64
N LEU A 166 13.62 -8.12 -6.76
CA LEU A 166 12.70 -8.64 -7.77
C LEU A 166 13.13 -8.20 -9.17
N LEU A 167 12.86 -9.04 -10.17
CA LEU A 167 12.97 -8.65 -11.57
C LEU A 167 11.99 -7.50 -11.87
N ALA A 168 12.33 -6.65 -12.85
CA ALA A 168 11.60 -5.42 -13.14
C ALA A 168 10.08 -5.63 -13.33
N THR A 169 9.66 -6.73 -13.95
CA THR A 169 8.23 -7.07 -14.14
C THR A 169 7.52 -7.36 -12.82
N ALA A 170 8.08 -8.24 -11.99
CA ALA A 170 7.57 -8.58 -10.67
C ALA A 170 7.58 -7.37 -9.73
N LEU A 171 8.65 -6.55 -9.78
CA LEU A 171 8.78 -5.33 -9.00
C LEU A 171 7.73 -4.29 -9.40
N ALA A 172 7.51 -4.08 -10.70
CA ALA A 172 6.50 -3.17 -11.22
C ALA A 172 5.09 -3.57 -10.77
N ILE A 173 4.77 -4.86 -10.83
CA ILE A 173 3.48 -5.39 -10.37
C ILE A 173 3.33 -5.17 -8.85
N ALA A 174 4.33 -5.56 -8.05
CA ALA A 174 4.27 -5.45 -6.60
C ALA A 174 4.10 -3.99 -6.14
N PHE A 175 4.84 -3.06 -6.75
CA PHE A 175 4.73 -1.65 -6.41
C PHE A 175 3.45 -1.02 -6.96
N SER A 176 2.96 -1.48 -8.12
CA SER A 176 1.64 -1.07 -8.64
C SER A 176 0.51 -1.45 -7.70
N VAL A 177 0.60 -2.60 -7.02
CA VAL A 177 -0.39 -2.97 -5.98
C VAL A 177 -0.38 -1.94 -4.85
N ALA A 178 0.79 -1.59 -4.31
CA ALA A 178 0.88 -0.58 -3.25
C ALA A 178 0.28 0.78 -3.68
N ILE A 179 0.60 1.25 -4.89
CA ILE A 179 0.06 2.50 -5.44
C ILE A 179 -1.45 2.40 -5.69
N ALA A 180 -1.94 1.29 -6.23
CA ALA A 180 -3.36 1.08 -6.47
C ALA A 180 -4.17 1.13 -5.16
N TYR A 181 -3.64 0.57 -4.08
CA TYR A 181 -4.24 0.70 -2.75
C TYR A 181 -4.25 2.15 -2.27
N GLY A 182 -3.10 2.83 -2.29
CA GLY A 182 -3.02 4.23 -1.87
C GLY A 182 -4.00 5.13 -2.64
N THR A 183 -3.97 5.05 -3.97
CA THR A 183 -4.83 5.88 -4.84
C THR A 183 -6.32 5.57 -4.68
N SER A 184 -6.72 4.28 -4.66
CA SER A 184 -8.14 3.88 -4.65
C SER A 184 -8.90 4.35 -3.42
N PHE A 185 -8.24 4.39 -2.25
CA PHE A 185 -8.82 4.88 -1.00
C PHE A 185 -8.73 6.40 -0.83
N ILE A 186 -7.89 7.09 -1.61
CA ILE A 186 -7.78 8.57 -1.60
C ILE A 186 -8.82 9.18 -2.54
N ASP A 187 -8.78 8.85 -3.82
CA ASP A 187 -9.58 9.51 -4.86
C ASP A 187 -9.72 8.63 -6.12
N ALA A 188 -10.93 8.56 -6.68
CA ALA A 188 -11.20 7.74 -7.87
C ALA A 188 -10.46 8.25 -9.11
N GLY A 189 -10.42 9.57 -9.31
CA GLY A 189 -9.73 10.18 -10.45
C GLY A 189 -8.22 9.98 -10.35
N PHE A 190 -7.66 10.04 -9.14
CA PHE A 190 -6.26 9.73 -8.90
C PHE A 190 -5.89 8.29 -9.29
N ALA A 191 -6.73 7.33 -8.89
CA ALA A 191 -6.58 5.92 -9.24
C ALA A 191 -6.74 5.68 -10.75
N GLU A 192 -7.68 6.37 -11.40
CA GLU A 192 -7.87 6.29 -12.85
C GLU A 192 -6.66 6.82 -13.62
N ARG A 193 -6.09 7.97 -13.21
CA ARG A 193 -4.85 8.48 -13.80
C ARG A 193 -3.71 7.46 -13.67
N PHE A 194 -3.57 6.84 -12.50
CA PHE A 194 -2.55 5.80 -12.29
C PHE A 194 -2.73 4.62 -13.25
N ASN A 195 -3.96 4.11 -13.39
CA ASN A 195 -4.27 3.01 -14.29
C ASN A 195 -3.94 3.35 -15.76
N ASN A 196 -4.25 4.57 -16.17
CA ASN A 196 -4.10 5.02 -17.55
C ASN A 196 -2.65 5.39 -17.90
N GLU A 197 -1.88 5.93 -16.96
CA GLU A 197 -0.55 6.47 -17.25
C GLU A 197 0.60 5.54 -16.90
N VAL A 198 0.44 4.68 -15.89
CA VAL A 198 1.49 3.79 -15.37
C VAL A 198 1.22 2.35 -15.71
N VAL A 199 0.05 1.83 -15.32
CA VAL A 199 -0.31 0.43 -15.62
C VAL A 199 -0.42 0.26 -17.13
N ARG A 200 -1.16 1.17 -17.79
CA ARG A 200 -1.46 1.25 -19.24
C ARG A 200 -2.08 -0.03 -19.79
N PRO A 201 -3.19 0.02 -20.54
CA PRO A 201 -3.70 -1.17 -21.23
C PRO A 201 -2.62 -1.72 -22.20
N ALA A 202 -2.43 -3.04 -22.23
CA ALA A 202 -1.63 -3.66 -23.28
C ALA A 202 -2.32 -3.39 -24.64
N HIS A 203 -1.59 -2.76 -25.56
CA HIS A 203 -2.02 -2.58 -26.96
C HIS A 203 -1.93 -3.89 -27.73
#